data_AF-A0A349HBH5-F1
#
_entry.id   AF-A0A349HBH5-F1
#
_cell.length_a   1.000
_cell.length_b   1.000
_cell.length_c   1.000
_cell.angle_alpha   90.00
_cell.angle_beta   90.00
_cell.angle_gamma   90.00
#
_symmetry.space_group_name_H-M   'P 1'
#
loop_
_entity.id
_entity.type
_entity.pdbx_description
1 polymer ?
#
loop_
_entity_poly.entity_id
_entity_poly.type
_entity_poly.pdbx_seq_one_letter_code
_entity_poly.pdbx_strand_id
1 'polypeptide(L)'
;MKILAIRGKNIASLASEFELRFYEEPLVSTGLFAICGPTGAGKSTLLDALCLALYNNTPRLAKASARGVNLPDVGAETVTPREPGNLLRRGAGEGYAE
;
A
#
# COMPACT_ATOMS: atom_id res chain seq x y z
N MET A 1 18.08 -5.94 -9.12
CA MET A 1 17.21 -4.80 -8.75
C MET A 1 17.34 -4.60 -7.24
N LYS A 2 17.52 -3.36 -6.75
CA LYS A 2 17.63 -3.02 -5.32
C LYS A 2 16.61 -1.92 -4.99
N ILE A 3 15.80 -2.11 -3.96
CA ILE A 3 14.88 -1.08 -3.46
C ILE A 3 15.68 -0.10 -2.59
N LEU A 4 15.61 1.20 -2.91
CA LEU A 4 16.34 2.25 -2.19
C LEU A 4 15.46 2.94 -1.15
N ALA A 5 14.19 3.15 -1.46
CA ALA A 5 13.22 3.67 -0.52
C ALA A 5 11.83 3.09 -0.82
N ILE A 6 10.93 3.22 0.17
CA ILE A 6 9.48 3.10 -0.02
C ILE A 6 8.89 4.40 0.50
N ARG A 7 8.13 5.10 -0.34
CA ARG A 7 7.42 6.32 0.04
C ARG A 7 5.96 6.23 -0.33
N GLY A 8 5.15 7.01 0.34
CA GLY A 8 3.75 7.15 -0.02
C GLY A 8 2.97 7.99 0.96
N LYS A 9 1.69 8.13 0.65
CA LYS A 9 0.72 8.89 1.43
C LYS A 9 -0.66 8.26 1.28
N ASN A 10 -1.43 8.24 2.36
CA ASN A 10 -2.83 7.81 2.36
C ASN A 10 -3.07 6.39 1.81
N ILE A 11 -2.15 5.45 2.01
CA ILE A 11 -2.33 4.05 1.61
C ILE A 11 -2.86 3.25 2.79
N ALA A 12 -4.06 2.67 2.66
CA ALA A 12 -4.76 1.85 3.64
C ALA A 12 -4.62 2.36 5.10
N SER A 13 -3.82 1.69 5.92
CA SER A 13 -3.63 2.05 7.33
C SER A 13 -2.69 3.25 7.57
N LEU A 14 -1.84 3.62 6.61
CA LEU A 14 -0.90 4.73 6.72
C LEU A 14 -1.54 6.01 6.13
N ALA A 15 -1.83 6.99 6.99
CA ALA A 15 -2.58 8.19 6.63
C ALA A 15 -1.66 9.33 6.14
N SER A 16 -0.65 9.68 6.91
CA SER A 16 0.28 10.75 6.55
C SER A 16 1.28 10.29 5.49
N GLU A 17 2.09 11.23 5.02
CA GLU A 17 3.32 10.89 4.32
C GLU A 17 4.18 9.96 5.20
N PHE A 18 4.73 8.94 4.55
CA PHE A 18 5.69 8.03 5.14
C PHE A 18 6.84 7.80 4.17
N GLU A 19 8.01 7.59 4.73
CA GLU A 19 9.22 7.32 3.98
C GLU A 19 10.09 6.35 4.77
N LEU A 20 10.56 5.31 4.07
CA LEU A 20 11.55 4.37 4.58
C LEU A 20 12.73 4.34 3.62
N ARG A 21 13.91 4.78 4.07
CA ARG A 21 15.13 4.87 3.25
C ARG A 21 16.09 3.75 3.62
N PHE A 22 16.37 2.85 2.67
CA PHE A 22 17.30 1.73 2.86
C PHE A 22 18.76 2.09 2.59
N TYR A 23 19.02 3.28 2.07
CA TYR A 23 20.38 3.79 1.81
C TYR A 23 20.92 4.67 2.95
N GLU A 24 20.17 4.84 4.04
CA GLU A 24 20.56 5.61 5.22
C GLU A 24 20.71 4.70 6.44
N GLU A 25 21.48 5.14 7.43
CA GLU A 25 21.60 4.43 8.71
C GLU A 25 20.28 4.49 9.50
N PRO A 26 19.91 3.44 10.25
CA PRO A 26 20.69 2.23 10.51
C PRO A 26 20.55 1.13 9.42
N LEU A 27 19.69 1.33 8.42
CA LEU A 27 19.28 0.24 7.53
C LEU A 27 20.33 -0.13 6.48
N VAL A 28 21.14 0.84 6.05
CA VAL A 28 22.18 0.62 5.04
C VAL A 28 23.26 -0.38 5.48
N SER A 29 23.57 -0.41 6.78
CA SER A 29 24.61 -1.27 7.36
C SER A 29 24.07 -2.57 7.97
N THR A 30 22.76 -2.65 8.26
CA THR A 30 22.17 -3.78 8.99
C THR A 30 22.09 -5.07 8.15
N GLY A 31 21.86 -4.97 6.84
CA GLY A 31 21.71 -6.11 5.93
C GLY A 31 20.39 -6.91 6.07
N LEU A 32 19.93 -7.17 7.29
CA LEU A 32 18.65 -7.84 7.61
C LEU A 32 17.89 -7.09 8.70
N PHE A 33 16.69 -6.62 8.39
CA PHE A 33 15.82 -5.91 9.33
C PHE A 33 14.44 -6.57 9.43
N ALA A 34 13.69 -6.23 10.48
CA ALA A 34 12.32 -6.68 10.68
C ALA A 34 11.37 -5.49 10.81
N ILE A 35 10.15 -5.62 10.28
CA ILE A 35 9.07 -4.66 10.44
C ILE A 35 8.10 -5.23 11.49
N CYS A 36 8.08 -4.64 12.69
CA CYS A 36 7.32 -5.11 13.83
C CYS A 36 6.28 -4.08 14.28
N GLY A 37 5.25 -4.53 15.02
CA GLY A 37 4.17 -3.67 15.53
C GLY A 37 2.84 -4.41 15.66
N PRO A 38 1.82 -3.82 16.32
CA PRO A 38 0.52 -4.45 16.53
C PRO A 38 -0.25 -4.68 15.21
N THR A 39 -1.29 -5.50 15.26
CA THR A 39 -2.23 -5.67 14.13
C THR A 39 -2.87 -4.33 13.79
N GLY A 40 -2.93 -3.99 12.49
CA GLY A 40 -3.42 -2.70 12.02
C GLY A 40 -2.39 -1.56 11.99
N ALA A 41 -1.16 -1.77 12.50
CA ALA A 41 -0.11 -0.73 12.52
C ALA A 41 0.45 -0.34 11.14
N GLY A 42 0.00 -0.96 10.04
CA GLY A 42 0.46 -0.63 8.69
C GLY A 42 1.68 -1.41 8.18
N LYS A 43 2.09 -2.49 8.87
CA LYS A 43 3.20 -3.35 8.40
C LYS A 43 2.99 -3.88 6.98
N SER A 44 1.84 -4.51 6.72
CA SER A 44 1.49 -5.01 5.38
C SER A 44 1.21 -3.86 4.41
N THR A 45 0.73 -2.73 4.90
CA THR A 45 0.48 -1.53 4.09
C THR A 45 1.76 -0.97 3.47
N LEU A 46 2.89 -1.03 4.20
CA LEU A 46 4.19 -0.64 3.65
C LEU A 46 4.61 -1.53 2.48
N LEU A 47 4.36 -2.85 2.59
CA LEU A 47 4.60 -3.79 1.49
C LEU A 47 3.59 -3.63 0.35
N ASP A 48 2.34 -3.29 0.66
CA ASP A 48 1.32 -2.97 -0.33
C ASP A 48 1.74 -1.75 -1.15
N ALA A 49 2.30 -0.71 -0.53
CA ALA A 49 2.82 0.48 -1.24
C ALA A 49 3.94 0.11 -2.23
N LEU A 50 4.90 -0.72 -1.81
CA LEU A 50 5.97 -1.22 -2.69
C LEU A 50 5.40 -1.98 -3.90
N CYS A 51 4.46 -2.91 -3.66
CA CYS A 51 3.84 -3.67 -4.75
C CYS A 51 3.00 -2.77 -5.67
N LEU A 52 2.27 -1.81 -5.09
CA LEU A 52 1.46 -0.86 -5.83
C LEU A 52 2.32 0.00 -6.76
N ALA A 53 3.43 0.54 -6.28
CA ALA A 53 4.36 1.36 -7.07
C ALA A 53 4.97 0.58 -8.25
N LEU A 54 5.36 -0.67 -8.02
CA LEU A 54 6.05 -1.48 -9.04
C LEU A 54 5.13 -2.19 -10.03
N TYR A 55 3.92 -2.55 -9.60
CA TYR A 55 3.06 -3.47 -10.36
C TYR A 55 1.63 -2.96 -10.54
N ASN A 56 1.31 -1.77 -10.01
CA ASN A 56 -0.06 -1.24 -9.97
C ASN A 56 -1.07 -2.24 -9.38
N ASN A 57 -0.63 -3.08 -8.43
CA ASN A 57 -1.40 -4.15 -7.84
C ASN A 57 -0.77 -4.60 -6.51
N THR A 58 -1.53 -5.29 -5.65
CA THR A 58 -1.02 -5.85 -4.40
C THR A 58 -1.54 -7.27 -4.15
N PRO A 59 -0.81 -8.09 -3.38
CA PRO A 59 -1.30 -9.40 -2.97
C PRO A 59 -2.65 -9.35 -2.24
N ARG A 60 -2.92 -8.25 -1.53
CA ARG A 60 -4.20 -8.01 -0.85
C ARG A 60 -5.35 -7.89 -1.84
N LEU A 61 -5.19 -7.06 -2.89
CA LEU A 61 -6.21 -6.87 -3.93
C LEU A 61 -6.39 -8.13 -4.77
N ALA A 62 -5.31 -8.83 -5.12
CA ALA A 62 -5.39 -10.07 -5.89
C ALA A 62 -6.25 -11.15 -5.19
N LYS A 63 -6.16 -11.22 -3.86
CA LYS A 63 -6.92 -12.13 -2.99
C LYS A 63 -8.35 -11.67 -2.70
N ALA A 64 -8.71 -10.42 -3.02
CA ALA A 64 -10.09 -9.95 -2.89
C ALA A 64 -10.99 -10.83 -3.77
N SER A 65 -11.69 -11.73 -3.09
CA SER A 65 -12.27 -12.95 -3.63
C SER A 65 -13.64 -12.66 -4.22
N ALA A 66 -13.66 -12.06 -5.41
CA ALA A 66 -14.78 -12.20 -6.32
C ALA A 66 -14.39 -11.70 -7.72
N ARG A 67 -14.10 -12.63 -8.63
CA ARG A 67 -14.16 -12.30 -10.06
C ARG A 67 -15.63 -12.03 -10.40
N GLY A 68 -15.92 -10.85 -10.96
CA GLY A 68 -17.26 -10.50 -11.44
C GLY A 68 -18.22 -9.94 -10.38
N VAL A 69 -17.73 -9.55 -9.19
CA VAL A 69 -18.54 -8.73 -8.27
C VAL A 69 -18.18 -7.27 -8.47
N ASN A 70 -19.21 -6.47 -8.75
CA ASN A 70 -19.13 -5.02 -8.80
C ASN A 70 -19.59 -4.49 -7.44
N LEU A 71 -18.73 -3.70 -6.79
CA LEU A 71 -19.07 -2.98 -5.58
C LEU A 71 -19.76 -1.67 -5.97
N PRO A 72 -20.82 -1.26 -5.28
CA PRO A 72 -21.41 0.06 -5.49
C PRO A 72 -20.41 1.16 -5.11
N ASP A 73 -20.32 2.19 -5.94
CA ASP A 73 -19.56 3.42 -5.69
C ASP A 73 -20.52 4.64 -5.68
N VAL A 74 -19.98 5.86 -5.79
CA VAL A 74 -20.77 7.09 -5.76
C VAL A 74 -21.82 7.11 -6.88
N GLY A 75 -23.09 7.27 -6.48
CA GLY A 75 -24.20 7.35 -7.43
C GLY A 75 -24.50 5.99 -8.09
N ALA A 76 -24.36 5.94 -9.41
CA ALA A 76 -24.59 4.74 -10.22
C ALA A 76 -23.29 4.04 -10.65
N GLU A 77 -22.13 4.57 -10.24
CA GLU A 77 -20.83 3.99 -10.56
C GLU A 77 -20.56 2.73 -9.74
N THR A 78 -19.70 1.86 -10.27
CA THR A 78 -19.28 0.63 -9.60
C THR A 78 -17.79 0.41 -9.78
N VAL A 79 -17.14 -0.09 -8.74
CA VAL A 79 -15.72 -0.45 -8.75
C VAL A 79 -15.53 -1.93 -8.52
N THR A 80 -14.47 -2.50 -9.09
CA THR A 80 -14.13 -3.90 -8.80
C THR A 80 -13.29 -4.00 -7.52
N PRO A 81 -13.40 -5.08 -6.73
CA PRO A 81 -12.59 -5.29 -5.53
C PRO A 81 -11.07 -5.30 -5.75
N ARG A 82 -10.62 -5.38 -7.01
CA ARG A 82 -9.21 -5.45 -7.40
C ARG A 82 -8.64 -4.09 -7.81
N GLU A 83 -9.47 -3.06 -7.87
CA GLU A 83 -8.99 -1.76 -8.29
C GLU A 83 -7.98 -1.18 -7.30
N PRO A 84 -6.84 -0.65 -7.79
CA PRO A 84 -5.83 -0.01 -6.95
C PRO A 84 -6.38 1.10 -6.06
N GLY A 85 -7.40 1.84 -6.53
CA GLY A 85 -8.08 2.88 -5.77
C GLY A 85 -8.67 2.40 -4.44
N ASN A 86 -8.99 1.10 -4.31
CA ASN A 86 -9.47 0.53 -3.04
C ASN A 86 -8.41 0.47 -1.94
N LEU A 87 -7.13 0.71 -2.27
CA LEU A 87 -6.06 0.90 -1.28
C LEU A 87 -6.01 2.32 -0.74
N LEU A 88 -6.70 3.27 -1.35
CA LEU A 88 -6.78 4.62 -0.81
C LEU A 88 -7.42 4.58 0.58
N ARG A 89 -6.81 5.29 1.53
CA ARG A 89 -7.33 5.36 2.89
C ARG A 89 -8.74 5.95 2.88
N ARG A 90 -9.64 5.38 3.68
CA ARG A 90 -10.99 5.93 3.87
C ARG A 90 -10.93 7.40 4.28
N GLY A 91 -11.64 8.24 3.53
CA GLY A 91 -11.70 9.70 3.75
C GLY A 91 -10.54 10.48 3.14
N ALA A 92 -9.54 9.82 2.53
CA ALA A 92 -8.53 10.50 1.74
C ALA A 92 -9.05 10.74 0.31
N GLY A 93 -8.83 11.93 -0.23
CA GLY A 93 -9.14 12.26 -1.63
C GLY A 93 -8.00 11.97 -2.60
N GLU A 94 -6.78 11.75 -2.10
CA GLU A 94 -5.58 11.49 -2.89
C GLU A 94 -4.59 10.61 -2.12
N GLY A 95 -3.76 9.87 -2.85
CA GLY A 95 -2.70 9.05 -2.29
C GLY A 95 -1.72 8.61 -3.38
N TYR A 96 -0.51 8.24 -2.98
CA TYR A 96 0.52 7.77 -3.89
C TYR A 96 1.43 6.76 -3.21
N ALA A 97 2.14 5.98 -4.02
CA ALA A 97 3.22 5.09 -3.61
C ALA A 97 4.34 5.14 -4.66
N GLU A 98 5.59 5.20 -4.20
CA GLU A 98 6.81 5.19 -5.04
C GLU A 98 7.97 4.43 -4.39
#